data_AF-A0A9X0UJN1-F1
#
_entry.id   AF-A0A9X0UJN1-F1
#
_cell.length_a   1.000
_cell.length_b   1.000
_cell.length_c   1.000
_cell.angle_alpha   90.00
_cell.angle_beta   90.00
_cell.angle_gamma   90.00
#
_symmetry.space_group_name_H-M   'P 1'
#
loop_
_entity.id
_entity.type
_entity.pdbx_description
1 polymer ?
#
loop_
_entity_poly.entity_id
_entity_poly.type
_entity_poly.pdbx_seq_one_letter_code
_entity_poly.pdbx_strand_id
1 'polypeptide(L)'
;MTVPNQPPGGAADARPATFAEALACLAVDATISPDRLRELRSAVAALERVTGQAANRLPIEPRALRPLLEAILPARFRMSRKRWTNVRSGLAAIGILTGYVTPRCVRRLPLQDAWAATMAMLTDAPCFTALTVGSRGRMTPEGAEGTAMVPRPKSPHVAALTGFARFCQANVIAPNVVDEAALEAYRAFLFERTYDLSPGASISAIRRLWNSAVGTVPGWPGRVLLTPTNPHRWALPISAFPPAFTEDVAAYCARLGDPDPFEQRTAAFAEGSAQPARPLAEVTIADRRRFLTRAASALVKAGTPIDSIKSLAALTTPEAMRAILTEFYQRAGKAWNGHAVGMSIILIDVASRHLNLPADRLQPLLELKAKVKHRYPGLTDRVRARLSLFDDPQVIRKFLALPAELFAAADRLLAEGCPARAAGLHERALALALLQLLPMRRRNLAAIDIDRHFRRDANHRIVAICIPGTEVKNGITLDAAVPLDLARRIDRHIRIHRPALARTNAASSWLFAGMGDDHRCPEALTRGVSTAVRDAVGVQFNVHLIRHLVATLLYDADPLNGPLAQRVLGHTQLKTTEGMYGSLRTRGAQRQWAEVLDSKRDMLRRQTARKGGKR
;
A
#
# COMPACT_ATOMS: atom_id res chain seq x y z
N MET A 1 -17.02 -12.05 41.11
CA MET A 1 -16.83 -10.59 41.23
C MET A 1 -17.05 -9.95 39.87
N THR A 2 -18.26 -9.46 39.65
CA THR A 2 -18.68 -8.67 38.49
C THR A 2 -17.91 -7.34 38.49
N VAL A 3 -17.08 -7.09 37.48
CA VAL A 3 -16.58 -5.75 37.19
C VAL A 3 -17.58 -5.11 36.24
N PRO A 4 -18.37 -4.12 36.68
CA PRO A 4 -19.30 -3.44 35.78
C PRO A 4 -18.47 -2.64 34.78
N ASN A 5 -18.75 -2.82 33.49
CA ASN A 5 -18.33 -1.93 32.42
C ASN A 5 -19.13 -0.61 32.44
N GLN A 6 -19.55 -0.16 33.64
CA GLN A 6 -20.19 1.12 33.90
C GLN A 6 -19.17 2.05 34.57
N PRO A 7 -19.07 3.31 34.14
CA PRO A 7 -18.29 4.29 34.89
C PRO A 7 -18.86 4.36 36.33
N PRO A 8 -18.02 4.53 37.36
CA PRO A 8 -18.52 4.74 38.71
C PRO A 8 -19.49 5.92 38.68
N GLY A 9 -20.74 5.65 39.06
CA GLY A 9 -21.78 6.65 39.19
C GLY A 9 -21.46 7.54 40.38
N GLY A 10 -21.03 8.76 40.08
CA GLY A 10 -20.80 9.83 41.04
C GLY A 10 -20.41 11.09 40.28
N ALA A 11 -21.37 12.02 40.18
CA ALA A 11 -21.31 13.33 39.53
C ALA A 11 -20.81 13.35 38.06
N ALA A 12 -21.60 13.96 37.17
CA ALA A 12 -21.13 14.38 35.85
C ALA A 12 -20.18 15.58 35.98
N ASP A 13 -19.04 15.40 36.69
CA ASP A 13 -17.89 16.29 36.53
C ASP A 13 -17.41 16.11 35.10
N ALA A 14 -17.52 17.18 34.32
CA ALA A 14 -17.21 17.19 32.90
C ALA A 14 -15.79 16.66 32.69
N ARG A 15 -15.68 15.43 32.17
CA ARG A 15 -14.39 14.85 31.80
C ARG A 15 -13.63 15.85 30.93
N PRO A 16 -12.30 16.01 31.12
CA PRO A 16 -11.54 16.98 30.37
C PRO A 16 -11.65 16.67 28.87
N ALA A 17 -12.16 17.62 28.10
CA ALA A 17 -12.31 17.49 26.65
C ALA A 17 -10.94 17.57 25.96
N THR A 18 -10.01 18.34 26.53
CA THR A 18 -8.73 18.71 25.92
C THR A 18 -7.53 18.29 26.74
N PHE A 19 -6.38 18.06 26.09
CA PHE A 19 -5.14 17.72 26.81
C PHE A 19 -4.70 18.81 27.80
N ALA A 20 -5.04 20.08 27.55
CA ALA A 20 -4.79 21.16 28.49
C ALA A 20 -5.60 20.99 29.78
N GLU A 21 -6.92 20.75 29.68
CA GLU A 21 -7.78 20.50 30.84
C GLU A 21 -7.33 19.27 31.61
N ALA A 22 -6.99 18.17 30.93
CA ALA A 22 -6.48 16.99 31.63
C ALA A 22 -5.18 17.26 32.37
N LEU A 23 -4.23 17.98 31.76
CA LEU A 23 -2.99 18.32 32.45
C LEU A 23 -3.21 19.26 33.63
N ALA A 24 -4.27 20.08 33.63
CA ALA A 24 -4.68 20.89 34.76
C ALA A 24 -5.27 20.02 35.88
N CYS A 25 -6.19 19.11 35.57
CA CYS A 25 -6.76 18.15 36.53
C CYS A 25 -5.67 17.26 37.15
N LEU A 26 -4.74 16.74 36.34
CA LEU A 26 -3.65 15.88 36.83
C LEU A 26 -2.58 16.66 37.62
N ALA A 27 -2.55 17.99 37.53
CA ALA A 27 -1.61 18.80 38.31
C ALA A 27 -2.07 19.03 39.76
N VAL A 28 -3.38 18.93 40.01
CA VAL A 28 -3.96 19.04 41.35
C VAL A 28 -4.15 17.68 42.03
N ASP A 29 -3.93 16.58 41.30
CA ASP A 29 -4.00 15.21 41.82
C ASP A 29 -2.72 14.85 42.60
N ALA A 30 -2.84 14.75 43.92
CA ALA A 30 -1.74 14.43 44.84
C ALA A 30 -1.16 13.02 44.63
N THR A 31 -1.84 12.14 43.89
CA THR A 31 -1.34 10.78 43.59
C THR A 31 -0.28 10.76 42.47
N ILE A 32 -0.12 11.86 41.74
CA ILE A 32 0.79 11.95 40.59
C ILE A 32 2.06 12.69 40.98
N SER A 33 3.20 11.99 40.93
CA SER A 33 4.50 12.62 41.20
C SER A 33 4.80 13.77 40.21
N PRO A 34 5.54 14.81 40.63
CA PRO A 34 5.93 15.92 39.76
C PRO A 34 6.71 15.48 38.50
N ASP A 35 7.57 14.47 38.62
CA ASP A 35 8.32 13.93 37.49
C ASP A 35 7.42 13.24 36.47
N ARG A 36 6.44 12.46 36.95
CA ARG A 36 5.44 11.84 36.07
C ARG A 36 4.63 12.90 35.33
N LEU A 37 4.21 13.95 36.01
CA LEU A 37 3.49 15.06 35.37
C LEU A 37 4.35 15.75 34.30
N ARG A 38 5.66 15.93 34.55
CA ARG A 38 6.61 16.49 33.57
C ARG A 38 6.71 15.61 32.32
N GLU A 39 6.77 14.29 32.46
CA GLU A 39 6.76 13.36 31.32
C GLU A 39 5.48 13.48 30.49
N LEU A 40 4.32 13.56 31.14
CA LEU A 40 3.03 13.71 30.46
C LEU A 40 2.93 15.04 29.72
N ARG A 41 3.37 16.14 30.33
CA ARG A 41 3.49 17.46 29.67
C ARG A 41 4.41 17.40 28.45
N SER A 42 5.54 16.70 28.54
CA SER A 42 6.47 16.51 27.42
C SER A 42 5.82 15.75 26.24
N ALA A 43 4.97 14.76 26.52
CA ALA A 43 4.23 14.04 25.49
C ALA A 43 3.22 14.95 24.77
N VAL A 44 2.49 15.79 25.51
CA VAL A 44 1.54 16.77 24.94
C VAL A 44 2.28 17.84 24.15
N ALA A 45 3.36 18.41 24.67
CA ALA A 45 4.19 19.38 23.94
C ALA A 45 4.77 18.80 22.63
N ALA A 46 5.15 17.52 22.65
CA ALA A 46 5.55 16.82 21.44
C ALA A 46 4.41 16.68 20.43
N LEU A 47 3.16 16.48 20.90
CA LEU A 47 1.96 16.44 20.06
C LEU A 47 1.66 17.82 19.47
N GLU A 48 1.68 18.89 20.28
CA GLU A 48 1.46 20.28 19.82
C GLU A 48 2.43 20.66 18.71
N ARG A 49 3.71 20.30 18.86
CA ARG A 49 4.74 20.58 17.85
C ARG A 49 4.50 19.85 16.53
N VAL A 50 3.96 18.63 16.55
CA VAL A 50 3.73 17.86 15.31
C VAL A 50 2.39 18.14 14.66
N THR A 51 1.39 18.61 15.41
CA THR A 51 0.08 19.02 14.88
C THR A 51 0.01 20.50 14.53
N GLY A 52 0.86 21.33 15.14
CA GLY A 52 0.75 22.79 15.09
C GLY A 52 -0.43 23.35 15.88
N GLN A 53 -1.08 22.55 16.73
CA GLN A 53 -2.24 22.93 17.53
C GLN A 53 -1.87 22.97 19.02
N ALA A 54 -2.34 23.99 19.73
CA ALA A 54 -2.18 24.08 21.18
C ALA A 54 -2.99 23.00 21.92
N ALA A 55 -2.55 22.63 23.12
CA ALA A 55 -3.12 21.55 23.95
C ALA A 55 -4.60 21.75 24.28
N ASN A 56 -5.07 23.00 24.32
CA ASN A 56 -6.48 23.36 24.53
C ASN A 56 -7.38 23.13 23.31
N ARG A 57 -6.81 22.76 22.15
CA ARG A 57 -7.54 22.35 20.95
C ARG A 57 -7.37 20.86 20.63
N LEU A 58 -6.49 20.18 21.35
CA LEU A 58 -6.19 18.77 21.11
C LEU A 58 -7.13 17.89 21.96
N PRO A 59 -8.02 17.11 21.32
CA PRO A 59 -8.99 16.29 22.04
C PRO A 59 -8.33 15.07 22.69
N ILE A 60 -8.85 14.64 23.84
CA ILE A 60 -8.40 13.40 24.51
C ILE A 60 -9.20 12.18 24.02
N GLU A 61 -10.45 12.39 23.63
CA GLU A 61 -11.34 11.31 23.24
C GLU A 61 -10.76 10.50 22.06
N PRO A 62 -10.68 9.16 22.17
CA PRO A 62 -10.09 8.31 21.13
C PRO A 62 -10.67 8.50 19.73
N ARG A 63 -11.99 8.73 19.62
CA ARG A 63 -12.66 8.95 18.33
C ARG A 63 -12.17 10.23 17.64
N ALA A 64 -12.03 11.31 18.38
CA ALA A 64 -11.60 12.61 17.88
C ALA A 64 -10.08 12.71 17.68
N LEU A 65 -9.29 12.07 18.55
CA LEU A 65 -7.82 12.12 18.48
C LEU A 65 -7.23 11.23 17.38
N ARG A 66 -7.86 10.09 17.08
CA ARG A 66 -7.31 9.09 16.14
C ARG A 66 -6.98 9.67 14.76
N PRO A 67 -7.88 10.42 14.07
CA PRO A 67 -7.56 10.99 12.76
C PRO A 67 -6.32 11.91 12.77
N LEU A 68 -6.11 12.67 13.86
CA LEU A 68 -4.93 13.51 14.04
C LEU A 68 -3.66 12.66 14.13
N LEU A 69 -3.68 11.60 14.96
CA LEU A 69 -2.54 10.69 15.12
C LEU A 69 -2.22 9.89 13.84
N GLU A 70 -3.24 9.52 13.07
CA GLU A 70 -3.07 8.79 11.79
C GLU A 70 -2.44 9.65 10.69
N ALA A 71 -2.69 10.96 10.71
CA ALA A 71 -2.12 11.91 9.74
C ALA A 71 -0.63 12.20 9.97
N ILE A 72 -0.14 11.98 11.19
CA ILE A 72 1.22 12.35 11.59
C ILE A 72 2.25 11.38 11.01
N LEU A 73 3.28 11.94 10.37
CA LEU A 73 4.48 11.25 9.91
C LEU A 73 5.68 11.72 10.75
N PRO A 74 6.05 11.01 11.84
CA PRO A 74 7.00 11.51 12.84
C PRO A 74 8.38 11.92 12.28
N ALA A 75 8.85 11.21 11.25
CA ALA A 75 10.12 11.47 10.60
C ALA A 75 10.20 12.86 9.95
N ARG A 76 9.07 13.46 9.54
CA ARG A 76 9.01 14.85 9.04
C ARG A 76 9.41 15.85 10.12
N PHE A 77 9.07 15.54 11.36
CA PHE A 77 9.33 16.37 12.52
C PHE A 77 10.63 15.98 13.24
N ARG A 78 11.55 15.31 12.52
CA ARG A 78 12.83 14.78 13.02
C ARG A 78 12.66 13.92 14.27
N MET A 79 11.53 13.22 14.37
CA MET A 79 11.21 12.37 15.51
C MET A 79 11.45 10.90 15.16
N SER A 80 12.28 10.22 15.97
CA SER A 80 12.50 8.79 15.81
C SER A 80 11.24 7.97 16.15
N ARG A 81 11.14 6.77 15.59
CA ARG A 81 10.04 5.84 15.88
C ARG A 81 9.94 5.50 17.37
N LYS A 82 11.09 5.35 18.06
CA LYS A 82 11.12 5.11 19.51
C LYS A 82 10.52 6.30 20.27
N ARG A 83 10.95 7.53 19.96
CA ARG A 83 10.41 8.74 20.60
C ARG A 83 8.90 8.89 20.36
N TRP A 84 8.43 8.65 19.13
CA TRP A 84 6.99 8.70 18.85
C TRP A 84 6.18 7.63 19.60
N THR A 85 6.75 6.44 19.78
CA THR A 85 6.13 5.37 20.58
C THR A 85 6.00 5.80 22.05
N ASN A 86 7.00 6.50 22.59
CA ASN A 86 6.95 7.05 23.95
C ASN A 86 5.91 8.16 24.06
N VAL A 87 5.86 9.10 23.10
CA VAL A 87 4.83 10.16 23.06
C VAL A 87 3.43 9.54 23.08
N ARG A 88 3.14 8.58 22.18
CA ARG A 88 1.85 7.88 22.17
C ARG A 88 1.55 7.15 23.47
N SER A 89 2.57 6.62 24.15
CA SER A 89 2.40 5.96 25.45
C SER A 89 2.08 6.96 26.56
N GLY A 90 2.70 8.16 26.54
CA GLY A 90 2.36 9.26 27.45
C GLY A 90 0.94 9.78 27.23
N LEU A 91 0.53 10.00 25.97
CA LEU A 91 -0.85 10.38 25.63
C LEU A 91 -1.85 9.32 26.13
N ALA A 92 -1.55 8.03 25.89
CA ALA A 92 -2.39 6.94 26.39
C ALA A 92 -2.46 6.88 27.91
N ALA A 93 -1.38 7.25 28.63
CA ALA A 93 -1.41 7.34 30.08
C ALA A 93 -2.32 8.46 30.57
N ILE A 94 -2.30 9.64 29.93
CA ILE A 94 -3.26 10.72 30.23
C ILE A 94 -4.68 10.23 30.02
N GLY A 95 -4.98 9.63 28.86
CA GLY A 95 -6.31 9.08 28.58
C GLY A 95 -6.75 7.99 29.56
N ILE A 96 -5.81 7.22 30.15
CA ILE A 96 -6.11 6.24 31.20
C ILE A 96 -6.49 6.96 32.50
N LEU A 97 -5.67 7.93 32.93
CA LEU A 97 -5.88 8.68 34.17
C LEU A 97 -7.17 9.50 34.15
N THR A 98 -7.62 9.94 32.96
CA THR A 98 -8.87 10.70 32.77
C THR A 98 -10.06 9.83 32.34
N GLY A 99 -9.92 8.51 32.33
CA GLY A 99 -11.03 7.58 32.08
C GLY A 99 -11.48 7.40 30.63
N TYR A 100 -10.76 7.97 29.65
CA TYR A 100 -11.03 7.81 28.22
C TYR A 100 -10.47 6.50 27.62
N VAL A 101 -9.37 6.00 28.17
CA VAL A 101 -8.65 4.83 27.65
C VAL A 101 -8.63 3.70 28.67
N THR A 102 -8.91 2.49 28.23
CA THR A 102 -8.87 1.32 29.12
C THR A 102 -7.42 0.95 29.47
N PRO A 103 -7.06 0.85 30.77
CA PRO A 103 -5.71 0.53 31.22
C PRO A 103 -5.15 -0.75 30.61
N ARG A 104 -3.83 -0.78 30.37
CA ARG A 104 -3.17 -1.99 29.82
C ARG A 104 -3.25 -3.19 30.76
N CYS A 105 -3.23 -2.98 32.09
CA CYS A 105 -3.31 -4.04 33.10
C CYS A 105 -4.64 -4.80 33.01
N VAL A 106 -5.76 -4.08 32.93
CA VAL A 106 -7.11 -4.65 32.73
C VAL A 106 -7.18 -5.48 31.44
N ARG A 107 -6.51 -5.02 30.38
CA ARG A 107 -6.44 -5.73 29.08
C ARG A 107 -5.41 -6.86 29.03
N ARG A 108 -4.65 -7.09 30.10
CA ARG A 108 -3.57 -8.09 30.18
C ARG A 108 -3.80 -9.13 31.26
N LEU A 109 -4.99 -9.17 31.84
CA LEU A 109 -5.38 -10.24 32.75
C LEU A 109 -5.03 -11.61 32.14
N PRO A 110 -4.47 -12.54 32.94
CA PRO A 110 -4.20 -13.90 32.48
C PRO A 110 -5.47 -14.52 31.89
N LEU A 111 -5.31 -15.25 30.80
CA LEU A 111 -6.39 -16.08 30.31
C LEU A 111 -6.64 -17.22 31.30
N GLN A 112 -7.89 -17.54 31.53
CA GLN A 112 -8.34 -18.60 32.43
C GLN A 112 -9.17 -19.63 31.66
N ASP A 113 -9.29 -20.83 32.24
CA ASP A 113 -10.21 -21.88 31.83
C ASP A 113 -10.24 -22.14 30.31
N ALA A 114 -11.42 -22.02 29.69
CA ALA A 114 -11.65 -22.29 28.28
C ALA A 114 -10.77 -21.45 27.36
N TRP A 115 -10.50 -20.18 27.70
CA TRP A 115 -9.64 -19.32 26.87
C TRP A 115 -8.16 -19.66 27.01
N ALA A 116 -7.70 -20.04 28.20
CA ALA A 116 -6.34 -20.52 28.41
C ALA A 116 -6.10 -21.81 27.59
N ALA A 117 -7.02 -22.77 27.68
CA ALA A 117 -6.97 -24.02 26.92
C ALA A 117 -6.98 -23.75 25.40
N THR A 118 -7.91 -22.93 24.91
CA THR A 118 -8.01 -22.58 23.47
C THR A 118 -6.73 -21.96 22.94
N MET A 119 -6.14 -20.99 23.65
CA MET A 119 -4.93 -20.32 23.19
C MET A 119 -3.70 -21.21 23.28
N ALA A 120 -3.69 -22.22 24.17
CA ALA A 120 -2.66 -23.26 24.18
C ALA A 120 -2.73 -24.16 22.94
N MET A 121 -3.89 -24.37 22.30
CA MET A 121 -3.96 -25.16 21.06
C MET A 121 -3.18 -24.52 19.89
N LEU A 122 -2.95 -23.20 19.94
CA LEU A 122 -2.16 -22.47 18.93
C LEU A 122 -0.65 -22.65 19.09
N THR A 123 -0.19 -23.28 20.19
CA THR A 123 1.23 -23.33 20.49
C THR A 123 2.01 -24.35 19.65
N ASP A 124 1.34 -25.35 19.09
CA ASP A 124 1.96 -26.56 18.53
C ASP A 124 1.61 -26.85 17.06
N ALA A 125 0.89 -25.96 16.38
CA ALA A 125 0.43 -26.21 15.02
C ALA A 125 1.34 -25.58 13.92
N PRO A 126 1.73 -26.33 12.87
CA PRO A 126 2.55 -25.84 11.75
C PRO A 126 1.88 -24.72 10.91
N CYS A 127 0.59 -24.46 11.09
CA CYS A 127 -0.15 -23.40 10.39
C CYS A 127 0.29 -21.97 10.75
N PHE A 128 1.04 -21.77 11.85
CA PHE A 128 1.48 -20.45 12.30
C PHE A 128 2.93 -20.10 11.94
N THR A 129 3.71 -21.05 11.43
CA THR A 129 5.08 -20.80 10.93
C THR A 129 5.07 -20.03 9.60
N ALA A 130 3.99 -20.14 8.82
CA ALA A 130 3.82 -19.46 7.53
C ALA A 130 3.43 -17.97 7.66
N LEU A 131 2.79 -17.56 8.77
CA LEU A 131 2.31 -16.18 8.96
C LEU A 131 3.32 -15.27 9.68
N THR A 132 4.48 -15.79 10.08
CA THR A 132 5.36 -15.17 11.09
C THR A 132 6.74 -14.77 10.57
N VAL A 133 6.83 -14.39 9.29
CA VAL A 133 8.06 -13.77 8.75
C VAL A 133 8.26 -12.40 9.42
N GLY A 134 9.02 -12.38 10.52
CA GLY A 134 9.58 -11.15 11.06
C GLY A 134 9.63 -10.99 12.59
N SER A 135 9.88 -12.02 13.39
CA SER A 135 10.42 -11.80 14.76
C SER A 135 10.95 -13.08 15.40
N ARG A 136 12.27 -13.27 15.41
CA ARG A 136 12.95 -13.99 16.50
C ARG A 136 13.95 -13.02 17.12
N GLY A 137 13.76 -12.79 18.42
CA GLY A 137 14.58 -11.92 19.26
C GLY A 137 15.66 -12.71 19.99
N ARG A 138 16.71 -11.97 20.35
CA ARG A 138 17.95 -12.34 21.05
C ARG A 138 17.76 -13.39 22.16
N MET A 139 18.70 -14.32 22.19
CA MET A 139 19.03 -15.15 23.35
C MET A 139 19.81 -14.26 24.33
N THR A 140 19.42 -14.20 25.60
CA THR A 140 20.29 -13.72 26.69
C THR A 140 20.76 -14.93 27.47
N PRO A 141 21.99 -14.91 28.03
CA PRO A 141 22.58 -16.05 28.71
C PRO A 141 21.88 -16.34 30.04
N GLU A 142 22.04 -17.59 30.46
CA GLU A 142 21.52 -18.22 31.67
C GLU A 142 21.91 -17.47 32.95
N GLY A 143 21.01 -17.50 33.94
CA GLY A 143 21.28 -17.10 35.32
C GLY A 143 20.24 -16.17 35.94
N ALA A 144 19.15 -16.75 36.46
CA ALA A 144 18.40 -16.26 37.63
C ALA A 144 17.20 -17.19 37.89
N GLU A 145 17.28 -17.94 38.99
CA GLU A 145 16.22 -18.81 39.48
C GLU A 145 14.97 -18.02 39.90
N GLY A 146 13.79 -18.62 39.72
CA GLY A 146 12.61 -18.32 40.54
C GLY A 146 11.72 -17.14 40.12
N THR A 147 11.17 -17.14 38.89
CA THR A 147 9.85 -16.55 38.63
C THR A 147 9.09 -17.38 37.60
N ALA A 148 7.83 -17.69 37.90
CA ALA A 148 6.96 -18.52 37.06
C ALA A 148 7.01 -18.07 35.58
N MET A 149 7.41 -19.00 34.72
CA MET A 149 7.66 -18.79 33.30
C MET A 149 6.38 -18.37 32.58
N VAL A 150 6.19 -17.06 32.39
CA VAL A 150 5.17 -16.55 31.46
C VAL A 150 5.66 -16.82 30.04
N PRO A 151 4.97 -17.64 29.22
CA PRO A 151 5.47 -17.97 27.89
C PRO A 151 5.50 -16.73 26.99
N ARG A 152 6.62 -16.57 26.29
CA ARG A 152 6.92 -15.46 25.35
C ARG A 152 5.74 -15.27 24.38
N PRO A 153 5.30 -14.03 24.07
CA PRO A 153 4.33 -13.83 23.00
C PRO A 153 4.94 -14.25 21.65
N LYS A 154 4.48 -15.39 21.15
CA LYS A 154 4.57 -15.84 19.76
C LYS A 154 3.94 -14.73 18.90
N SER A 155 4.61 -14.31 17.82
CA SER A 155 4.19 -13.37 16.75
C SER A 155 3.20 -12.19 17.01
N PRO A 156 3.32 -11.04 16.29
CA PRO A 156 2.33 -9.95 16.37
C PRO A 156 0.87 -10.37 16.11
N HIS A 157 0.68 -11.44 15.32
CA HIS A 157 -0.61 -12.02 14.99
C HIS A 157 -1.23 -12.77 16.17
N VAL A 158 -0.48 -13.64 16.82
CA VAL A 158 -0.95 -14.33 18.03
C VAL A 158 -1.15 -13.34 19.17
N ALA A 159 -0.28 -12.32 19.31
CA ALA A 159 -0.49 -11.25 20.28
C ALA A 159 -1.81 -10.48 20.07
N ALA A 160 -2.23 -10.28 18.80
CA ALA A 160 -3.53 -9.67 18.49
C ALA A 160 -4.70 -10.59 18.88
N LEU A 161 -4.60 -11.89 18.58
CA LEU A 161 -5.62 -12.87 18.97
C LEU A 161 -5.71 -13.04 20.50
N THR A 162 -4.57 -13.04 21.21
CA THR A 162 -4.55 -13.00 22.69
C THR A 162 -5.23 -11.75 23.23
N GLY A 163 -5.03 -10.60 22.58
CA GLY A 163 -5.72 -9.36 22.95
C GLY A 163 -7.24 -9.46 22.81
N PHE A 164 -7.72 -10.15 21.78
CA PHE A 164 -9.14 -10.44 21.58
C PHE A 164 -9.69 -11.44 22.60
N ALA A 165 -8.98 -12.55 22.84
CA ALA A 165 -9.34 -13.55 23.84
C ALA A 165 -9.53 -12.93 25.23
N ARG A 166 -8.62 -12.02 25.64
CA ARG A 166 -8.72 -11.29 26.91
C ARG A 166 -9.95 -10.38 26.96
N PHE A 167 -10.28 -9.74 25.85
CA PHE A 167 -11.50 -8.93 25.75
C PHE A 167 -12.75 -9.82 25.88
N CYS A 168 -12.80 -10.95 25.17
CA CYS A 168 -13.90 -11.89 25.27
C CYS A 168 -14.08 -12.41 26.70
N GLN A 169 -13.00 -12.83 27.36
CA GLN A 169 -13.03 -13.25 28.76
C GLN A 169 -13.58 -12.16 29.68
N ALA A 170 -13.13 -10.91 29.53
CA ALA A 170 -13.61 -9.78 30.34
C ALA A 170 -15.10 -9.44 30.09
N ASN A 171 -15.65 -9.86 28.94
CA ASN A 171 -17.07 -9.67 28.60
C ASN A 171 -17.87 -10.98 28.68
N VAL A 172 -17.32 -12.02 29.33
CA VAL A 172 -18.00 -13.32 29.54
C VAL A 172 -18.41 -13.99 28.23
N ILE A 173 -17.61 -13.82 27.17
CA ILE A 173 -17.79 -14.48 25.87
C ILE A 173 -16.87 -15.70 25.84
N ALA A 174 -17.44 -16.90 25.84
CA ALA A 174 -16.68 -18.15 25.75
C ALA A 174 -16.17 -18.40 24.31
N PRO A 175 -15.07 -19.15 24.11
CA PRO A 175 -14.49 -19.39 22.78
C PRO A 175 -15.48 -20.01 21.77
N ASN A 176 -16.35 -20.92 22.22
CA ASN A 176 -17.31 -21.63 21.39
C ASN A 176 -18.49 -20.76 20.90
N VAL A 177 -18.74 -19.61 21.53
CA VAL A 177 -19.83 -18.68 21.17
C VAL A 177 -19.32 -17.44 20.42
N VAL A 178 -18.03 -17.38 20.08
CA VAL A 178 -17.45 -16.26 19.33
C VAL A 178 -18.08 -16.15 17.94
N ASP A 179 -18.58 -14.96 17.64
CA ASP A 179 -19.24 -14.62 16.40
C ASP A 179 -18.88 -13.21 15.87
N GLU A 180 -19.64 -12.75 14.87
CA GLU A 180 -19.53 -11.43 14.28
C GLU A 180 -19.79 -10.31 15.28
N ALA A 181 -20.73 -10.51 16.22
CA ALA A 181 -21.06 -9.52 17.25
C ALA A 181 -19.90 -9.37 18.24
N ALA A 182 -19.23 -10.47 18.62
CA ALA A 182 -18.03 -10.42 19.45
C ALA A 182 -16.87 -9.65 18.75
N LEU A 183 -16.66 -9.89 17.45
CA LEU A 183 -15.66 -9.14 16.68
C LEU A 183 -16.01 -7.65 16.58
N GLU A 184 -17.28 -7.32 16.37
CA GLU A 184 -17.74 -5.95 16.25
C GLU A 184 -17.68 -5.20 17.58
N ALA A 185 -18.05 -5.85 18.68
CA ALA A 185 -17.87 -5.32 20.04
C ALA A 185 -16.39 -5.04 20.33
N TYR A 186 -15.48 -5.94 19.90
CA TYR A 186 -14.05 -5.68 20.03
C TYR A 186 -13.57 -4.53 19.14
N ARG A 187 -14.12 -4.40 17.92
CA ARG A 187 -13.83 -3.28 17.02
C ARG A 187 -14.25 -1.96 17.66
N ALA A 188 -15.45 -1.89 18.22
CA ALA A 188 -15.98 -0.73 18.94
C ALA A 188 -15.09 -0.41 20.15
N PHE A 189 -14.72 -1.41 20.95
CA PHE A 189 -13.80 -1.24 22.08
C PHE A 189 -12.45 -0.66 21.65
N LEU A 190 -11.80 -1.22 20.61
CA LEU A 190 -10.55 -0.67 20.08
C LEU A 190 -10.74 0.77 19.59
N PHE A 191 -11.88 1.05 18.97
CA PHE A 191 -12.20 2.36 18.42
C PHE A 191 -12.45 3.43 19.50
N GLU A 192 -13.14 3.06 20.58
CA GLU A 192 -13.68 4.00 21.58
C GLU A 192 -12.85 4.09 22.84
N ARG A 193 -12.12 3.03 23.19
CA ARG A 193 -11.45 2.88 24.49
C ARG A 193 -9.95 2.70 24.37
N THR A 194 -9.39 2.87 23.17
CA THR A 194 -7.95 2.76 22.91
C THR A 194 -7.48 3.73 21.84
N TYR A 195 -6.19 4.08 21.87
CA TYR A 195 -5.52 4.80 20.78
C TYR A 195 -4.89 3.86 19.73
N ASP A 196 -5.49 2.69 19.48
CA ASP A 196 -5.14 1.88 18.31
C ASP A 196 -5.46 2.69 17.04
N LEU A 197 -4.49 2.78 16.11
CA LEU A 197 -4.60 3.52 14.85
C LEU A 197 -4.98 2.59 13.68
N SER A 198 -5.17 1.30 13.94
CA SER A 198 -5.57 0.36 12.90
C SER A 198 -6.54 -0.71 13.40
N PRO A 199 -7.66 -0.36 14.08
CA PRO A 199 -8.63 -1.36 14.55
C PRO A 199 -9.07 -2.34 13.46
N GLY A 200 -9.37 -1.85 12.25
CA GLY A 200 -9.78 -2.71 11.13
C GLY A 200 -8.72 -3.73 10.69
N ALA A 201 -7.43 -3.36 10.77
CA ALA A 201 -6.34 -4.28 10.48
C ALA A 201 -6.20 -5.36 11.57
N SER A 202 -6.36 -4.97 12.84
CA SER A 202 -6.39 -5.88 13.99
C SER A 202 -7.53 -6.90 13.84
N ILE A 203 -8.75 -6.45 13.57
CA ILE A 203 -9.92 -7.33 13.32
C ILE A 203 -9.69 -8.26 12.13
N SER A 204 -9.13 -7.74 11.02
CA SER A 204 -8.84 -8.56 9.84
C SER A 204 -7.74 -9.60 10.10
N ALA A 205 -6.77 -9.31 10.97
CA ALA A 205 -5.76 -10.27 11.38
C ALA A 205 -6.36 -11.36 12.28
N ILE A 206 -7.17 -10.96 13.27
CA ILE A 206 -7.87 -11.88 14.19
C ILE A 206 -8.77 -12.83 13.39
N ARG A 207 -9.64 -12.31 12.52
CA ARG A 207 -10.55 -13.12 11.70
C ARG A 207 -9.80 -14.16 10.86
N ARG A 208 -8.70 -13.75 10.20
CA ARG A 208 -7.90 -14.68 9.38
C ARG A 208 -7.28 -15.79 10.22
N LEU A 209 -6.72 -15.45 11.38
CA LEU A 209 -6.12 -16.43 12.28
C LEU A 209 -7.18 -17.39 12.84
N TRP A 210 -8.32 -16.85 13.26
CA TRP A 210 -9.44 -17.63 13.77
C TRP A 210 -9.93 -18.63 12.73
N ASN A 211 -10.25 -18.17 11.52
CA ASN A 211 -10.74 -19.04 10.44
C ASN A 211 -9.68 -20.07 10.00
N SER A 212 -8.40 -19.70 10.03
CA SER A 212 -7.31 -20.66 9.80
C SER A 212 -7.26 -21.72 10.90
N ALA A 213 -7.42 -21.34 12.16
CA ALA A 213 -7.40 -22.28 13.29
C ALA A 213 -8.59 -23.25 13.21
N VAL A 214 -9.80 -22.75 12.92
CA VAL A 214 -11.00 -23.59 12.69
C VAL A 214 -10.74 -24.66 11.62
N GLY A 215 -10.03 -24.34 10.54
CA GLY A 215 -9.76 -25.28 9.45
C GLY A 215 -8.54 -26.19 9.65
N THR A 216 -7.66 -25.92 10.62
CA THR A 216 -6.34 -26.59 10.71
C THR A 216 -5.96 -27.13 12.08
N VAL A 217 -6.64 -26.71 13.15
CA VAL A 217 -6.34 -27.12 14.53
C VAL A 217 -7.46 -28.06 15.01
N PRO A 218 -7.19 -29.37 15.18
CA PRO A 218 -8.18 -30.31 15.69
C PRO A 218 -8.76 -29.88 17.03
N GLY A 219 -10.08 -29.93 17.20
CA GLY A 219 -10.77 -29.56 18.44
C GLY A 219 -10.89 -28.05 18.70
N TRP A 220 -10.55 -27.19 17.73
CA TRP A 220 -10.67 -25.74 17.89
C TRP A 220 -12.11 -25.33 18.22
N PRO A 221 -12.36 -24.58 19.32
CA PRO A 221 -13.70 -24.20 19.71
C PRO A 221 -14.22 -23.04 18.85
N GLY A 222 -15.42 -23.21 18.31
CA GLY A 222 -16.17 -22.17 17.61
C GLY A 222 -16.31 -22.38 16.10
N ARG A 223 -16.85 -21.36 15.43
CA ARG A 223 -17.24 -21.42 14.00
C ARG A 223 -16.39 -20.54 13.11
N VAL A 224 -16.46 -20.76 11.80
CA VAL A 224 -15.87 -19.84 10.80
C VAL A 224 -16.57 -18.49 10.90
N LEU A 225 -15.79 -17.42 11.08
CA LEU A 225 -16.29 -16.05 11.14
C LEU A 225 -16.46 -15.49 9.73
N LEU A 226 -17.61 -14.86 9.48
CA LEU A 226 -17.94 -14.28 8.19
C LEU A 226 -16.94 -13.21 7.79
N THR A 227 -16.45 -13.31 6.56
CA THR A 227 -15.61 -12.26 5.96
C THR A 227 -16.53 -11.21 5.35
N PRO A 228 -16.48 -9.94 5.79
CA PRO A 228 -17.30 -8.88 5.26
C PRO A 228 -17.15 -8.83 3.74
N THR A 229 -18.28 -8.85 3.03
CA THR A 229 -18.29 -8.63 1.60
C THR A 229 -17.68 -7.27 1.34
N ASN A 230 -16.66 -7.22 0.47
CA ASN A 230 -16.06 -5.94 0.11
C ASN A 230 -17.16 -5.05 -0.49
N PRO A 231 -17.50 -3.89 0.12
CA PRO A 231 -18.59 -3.04 -0.37
C PRO A 231 -18.29 -2.47 -1.77
N HIS A 232 -17.01 -2.46 -2.18
CA HIS A 232 -16.61 -2.12 -3.55
C HIS A 232 -16.80 -3.29 -4.55
N ARG A 233 -17.08 -4.50 -4.07
CA ARG A 233 -17.37 -5.69 -4.88
C ARG A 233 -18.89 -5.82 -5.05
N TRP A 234 -19.42 -4.92 -5.88
CA TRP A 234 -20.84 -4.85 -6.21
C TRP A 234 -21.25 -5.75 -7.38
N ALA A 235 -20.28 -6.23 -8.15
CA ALA A 235 -20.55 -7.16 -9.22
C ALA A 235 -20.89 -8.53 -8.65
N LEU A 236 -21.92 -9.15 -9.21
CA LEU A 236 -22.29 -10.52 -8.93
C LEU A 236 -21.12 -11.46 -9.29
N PRO A 237 -20.98 -12.60 -8.58
CA PRO A 237 -20.02 -13.62 -9.01
C PRO A 237 -20.41 -14.12 -10.41
N ILE A 238 -19.42 -14.46 -11.24
CA ILE A 238 -19.71 -14.94 -12.61
C ILE A 238 -20.60 -16.19 -12.61
N SER A 239 -20.49 -17.02 -11.57
CA SER A 239 -21.30 -18.22 -11.36
C SER A 239 -22.78 -17.95 -11.06
N ALA A 240 -23.18 -16.69 -10.81
CA ALA A 240 -24.59 -16.33 -10.67
C ALA A 240 -25.29 -16.09 -12.02
N PHE A 241 -24.53 -15.92 -13.11
CA PHE A 241 -25.09 -15.75 -14.44
C PHE A 241 -25.33 -17.11 -15.11
N PRO A 242 -26.21 -17.19 -16.12
CA PRO A 242 -26.44 -18.42 -16.88
C PRO A 242 -25.13 -19.05 -17.38
N PRO A 243 -25.03 -20.40 -17.42
CA PRO A 243 -23.84 -21.10 -17.91
C PRO A 243 -23.39 -20.63 -19.30
N ALA A 244 -24.34 -20.43 -20.22
CA ALA A 244 -24.09 -19.93 -21.58
C ALA A 244 -23.32 -18.59 -21.60
N PHE A 245 -23.61 -17.68 -20.66
CA PHE A 245 -22.87 -16.41 -20.56
C PHE A 245 -21.45 -16.61 -20.07
N THR A 246 -21.26 -17.52 -19.10
CA THR A 246 -19.94 -17.84 -18.56
C THR A 246 -19.06 -18.50 -19.62
N GLU A 247 -19.64 -19.38 -20.44
CA GLU A 247 -18.98 -20.03 -21.58
C GLU A 247 -18.57 -19.03 -22.66
N ASP A 248 -19.45 -18.10 -23.04
CA ASP A 248 -19.15 -17.08 -24.05
C ASP A 248 -18.06 -16.09 -23.56
N VAL A 249 -18.08 -15.71 -22.28
CA VAL A 249 -17.00 -14.93 -21.66
C VAL A 249 -15.67 -15.71 -21.67
N ALA A 250 -15.71 -17.02 -21.44
CA ALA A 250 -14.52 -17.88 -21.52
C ALA A 250 -13.98 -17.97 -22.94
N ALA A 251 -14.84 -18.12 -23.95
CA ALA A 251 -14.48 -18.12 -25.36
C ALA A 251 -13.79 -16.80 -25.79
N TYR A 252 -14.36 -15.65 -25.39
CA TYR A 252 -13.72 -14.35 -25.61
C TYR A 252 -12.35 -14.27 -24.93
N CYS A 253 -12.23 -14.75 -23.69
CA CYS A 253 -10.95 -14.77 -22.97
C CYS A 253 -9.90 -15.67 -23.64
N ALA A 254 -10.31 -16.83 -24.16
CA ALA A 254 -9.42 -17.75 -24.86
C ALA A 254 -8.87 -17.09 -26.14
N ARG A 255 -9.73 -16.46 -26.94
CA ARG A 255 -9.34 -15.70 -28.14
C ARG A 255 -8.35 -14.57 -27.84
N LEU A 256 -8.48 -13.89 -26.69
CA LEU A 256 -7.52 -12.86 -26.29
C LEU A 256 -6.13 -13.43 -25.93
N GLY A 257 -6.07 -14.68 -25.49
CA GLY A 257 -4.84 -15.41 -25.20
C GLY A 257 -4.16 -15.96 -26.44
N ASP A 258 -4.95 -16.32 -27.46
CA ASP A 258 -4.48 -16.86 -28.73
C ASP A 258 -5.23 -16.21 -29.90
N PRO A 259 -4.89 -14.95 -30.24
CA PRO A 259 -5.58 -14.23 -31.30
C PRO A 259 -5.08 -14.66 -32.68
N ASP A 260 -5.97 -14.68 -33.66
CA ASP A 260 -5.60 -14.87 -35.06
C ASP A 260 -4.67 -13.70 -35.50
N PRO A 261 -3.43 -13.99 -35.93
CA PRO A 261 -2.47 -12.97 -36.33
C PRO A 261 -2.90 -12.16 -37.56
N PHE A 262 -3.84 -12.67 -38.35
CA PHE A 262 -4.36 -12.04 -39.57
C PHE A 262 -5.75 -11.39 -39.37
N GLU A 263 -6.31 -11.43 -38.15
CA GLU A 263 -7.59 -10.79 -37.84
C GLU A 263 -7.53 -9.28 -38.16
N GLN A 264 -8.31 -8.85 -39.17
CA GLN A 264 -8.37 -7.44 -39.54
C GLN A 264 -9.02 -6.63 -38.43
N ARG A 265 -8.30 -5.66 -37.86
CA ARG A 265 -8.90 -4.71 -36.92
C ARG A 265 -9.92 -3.85 -37.65
N THR A 266 -11.19 -3.94 -37.26
CA THR A 266 -12.25 -3.03 -37.72
C THR A 266 -11.82 -1.56 -37.57
N ALA A 267 -12.18 -0.72 -38.55
CA ALA A 267 -11.79 0.68 -38.68
C ALA A 267 -12.02 1.56 -37.42
N ALA A 268 -12.91 1.14 -36.51
CA ALA A 268 -13.18 1.78 -35.21
C ALA A 268 -11.95 2.00 -34.31
N PHE A 269 -10.84 1.28 -34.54
CA PHE A 269 -9.58 1.41 -33.82
C PHE A 269 -8.40 1.87 -34.71
N ALA A 270 -8.66 2.29 -35.95
CA ALA A 270 -7.65 2.47 -37.00
C ALA A 270 -6.80 3.76 -36.89
N GLU A 271 -6.97 4.59 -35.86
CA GLU A 271 -6.00 5.66 -35.60
C GLU A 271 -4.74 5.09 -34.91
N GLY A 272 -3.85 4.51 -35.71
CA GLY A 272 -2.48 4.20 -35.32
C GLY A 272 -2.09 2.73 -35.46
N SER A 273 -1.54 2.40 -36.63
CA SER A 273 -0.82 1.16 -36.99
C SER A 273 -1.63 -0.14 -36.98
N ALA A 274 -1.74 -0.75 -38.16
CA ALA A 274 -2.14 -2.14 -38.38
C ALA A 274 -1.08 -3.11 -37.83
N GLN A 275 -0.90 -3.11 -36.50
CA GLN A 275 -0.07 -4.12 -35.84
C GLN A 275 -0.88 -5.41 -35.64
N PRO A 276 -0.28 -6.59 -35.90
CA PRO A 276 -0.93 -7.88 -35.70
C PRO A 276 -1.40 -8.02 -34.24
N ALA A 277 -2.52 -8.71 -34.05
CA ALA A 277 -3.03 -9.02 -32.72
C ALA A 277 -1.98 -9.89 -32.00
N ARG A 278 -1.59 -9.48 -30.78
CA ARG A 278 -0.65 -10.24 -29.96
C ARG A 278 -1.38 -10.86 -28.78
N PRO A 279 -1.03 -12.11 -28.38
CA PRO A 279 -1.48 -12.72 -27.14
C PRO A 279 -1.45 -11.73 -25.97
N LEU A 280 -2.59 -11.55 -25.29
CA LEU A 280 -2.65 -10.74 -24.09
C LEU A 280 -2.14 -11.54 -22.89
N ALA A 281 -1.37 -10.88 -22.03
CA ALA A 281 -0.94 -11.50 -20.77
C ALA A 281 -2.15 -11.95 -19.92
N GLU A 282 -2.02 -13.09 -19.24
CA GLU A 282 -3.08 -13.73 -18.45
C GLU A 282 -3.77 -12.76 -17.48
N VAL A 283 -3.01 -11.89 -16.82
CA VAL A 283 -3.59 -10.91 -15.90
C VAL A 283 -4.48 -9.89 -16.62
N THR A 284 -4.13 -9.50 -17.85
CA THR A 284 -4.96 -8.63 -18.66
C THR A 284 -6.26 -9.35 -19.04
N ILE A 285 -6.19 -10.63 -19.39
CA ILE A 285 -7.37 -11.47 -19.69
C ILE A 285 -8.27 -11.59 -18.44
N ALA A 286 -7.68 -11.84 -17.27
CA ALA A 286 -8.40 -11.88 -16.00
C ALA A 286 -9.09 -10.54 -15.69
N ASP A 287 -8.43 -9.41 -16.00
CA ASP A 287 -9.05 -8.08 -15.88
C ASP A 287 -10.23 -7.93 -16.86
N ARG A 288 -10.10 -8.35 -18.13
CA ARG A 288 -11.19 -8.34 -19.12
C ARG A 288 -12.41 -9.13 -18.64
N ARG A 289 -12.20 -10.35 -18.14
CA ARG A 289 -13.25 -11.18 -17.53
C ARG A 289 -13.99 -10.44 -16.40
N ARG A 290 -13.23 -9.77 -15.51
CA ARG A 290 -13.81 -8.97 -14.41
C ARG A 290 -14.59 -7.76 -14.92
N PHE A 291 -14.15 -7.12 -15.99
CA PHE A 291 -14.90 -6.03 -16.63
C PHE A 291 -16.23 -6.52 -17.20
N LEU A 292 -16.22 -7.62 -17.95
CA LEU A 292 -17.45 -8.18 -18.54
C LEU A 292 -18.44 -8.64 -17.48
N THR A 293 -17.96 -9.26 -16.40
CA THR A 293 -18.80 -9.62 -15.25
C THR A 293 -19.44 -8.38 -14.60
N ARG A 294 -18.69 -7.26 -14.51
CA ARG A 294 -19.23 -5.98 -14.01
C ARG A 294 -20.25 -5.37 -14.96
N ALA A 295 -20.04 -5.47 -16.27
CA ALA A 295 -20.99 -4.99 -17.27
C ALA A 295 -22.33 -5.75 -17.16
N ALA A 296 -22.29 -7.08 -17.11
CA ALA A 296 -23.49 -7.89 -16.90
C ALA A 296 -24.19 -7.56 -15.57
N SER A 297 -23.41 -7.40 -14.48
CA SER A 297 -23.97 -6.98 -13.18
C SER A 297 -24.62 -5.59 -13.23
N ALA A 298 -24.10 -4.67 -14.06
CA ALA A 298 -24.69 -3.35 -14.24
C ALA A 298 -26.06 -3.45 -14.93
N LEU A 299 -26.22 -4.34 -15.91
CA LEU A 299 -27.51 -4.57 -16.57
C LEU A 299 -28.54 -5.16 -15.61
N VAL A 300 -28.15 -6.13 -14.79
CA VAL A 300 -29.04 -6.69 -13.76
C VAL A 300 -29.53 -5.57 -12.83
N LYS A 301 -28.61 -4.72 -12.39
CA LYS A 301 -28.97 -3.57 -11.55
C LYS A 301 -29.85 -2.54 -12.27
N ALA A 302 -29.71 -2.40 -13.59
CA ALA A 302 -30.56 -1.55 -14.42
C ALA A 302 -31.94 -2.16 -14.71
N GLY A 303 -32.24 -3.36 -14.18
CA GLY A 303 -33.56 -4.02 -14.30
C GLY A 303 -33.61 -5.13 -15.34
N THR A 304 -32.50 -5.51 -15.97
CA THR A 304 -32.47 -6.65 -16.89
C THR A 304 -32.53 -7.96 -16.09
N PRO A 305 -33.47 -8.88 -16.35
CA PRO A 305 -33.51 -10.19 -15.68
C PRO A 305 -32.18 -10.94 -15.86
N ILE A 306 -31.64 -11.52 -14.80
CA ILE A 306 -30.33 -12.20 -14.87
C ILE A 306 -30.32 -13.36 -15.86
N ASP A 307 -31.44 -14.08 -15.98
CA ASP A 307 -31.60 -15.24 -16.87
C ASP A 307 -31.68 -14.87 -18.36
N SER A 308 -31.89 -13.59 -18.69
CA SER A 308 -31.88 -13.11 -20.07
C SER A 308 -30.48 -12.77 -20.59
N ILE A 309 -29.50 -12.61 -19.69
CA ILE A 309 -28.10 -12.33 -20.05
C ILE A 309 -27.39 -13.65 -20.34
N LYS A 310 -27.62 -14.21 -21.54
CA LYS A 310 -27.10 -15.53 -21.95
C LYS A 310 -25.80 -15.48 -22.75
N SER A 311 -25.37 -14.30 -23.21
CA SER A 311 -24.16 -14.13 -24.02
C SER A 311 -23.63 -12.70 -23.94
N LEU A 312 -22.44 -12.47 -24.47
CA LEU A 312 -21.82 -11.16 -24.61
C LEU A 312 -22.60 -10.23 -25.55
N ALA A 313 -23.38 -10.77 -26.47
CA ALA A 313 -24.27 -9.99 -27.33
C ALA A 313 -25.31 -9.19 -26.54
N ALA A 314 -25.75 -9.71 -25.39
CA ALA A 314 -26.66 -9.00 -24.48
C ALA A 314 -26.03 -7.73 -23.88
N LEU A 315 -24.69 -7.60 -23.88
CA LEU A 315 -23.97 -6.43 -23.37
C LEU A 315 -23.71 -5.38 -24.46
N THR A 316 -23.84 -5.75 -25.72
CA THR A 316 -23.43 -4.94 -26.87
C THR A 316 -24.60 -4.45 -27.72
N THR A 317 -25.81 -4.38 -27.17
CA THR A 317 -26.88 -3.58 -27.79
C THR A 317 -26.74 -2.11 -27.41
N PRO A 318 -27.25 -1.16 -28.21
CA PRO A 318 -27.19 0.27 -27.88
C PRO A 318 -27.85 0.58 -26.52
N GLU A 319 -28.96 -0.08 -26.21
CA GLU A 319 -29.71 0.07 -24.97
C GLU A 319 -28.91 -0.48 -23.79
N ALA A 320 -28.34 -1.69 -23.93
CA ALA A 320 -27.54 -2.33 -22.90
C ALA A 320 -26.25 -1.54 -22.61
N MET A 321 -25.50 -1.17 -23.65
CA MET A 321 -24.28 -0.39 -23.50
C MET A 321 -24.56 0.97 -22.85
N ARG A 322 -25.66 1.64 -23.21
CA ARG A 322 -26.10 2.87 -22.55
C ARG A 322 -26.39 2.64 -21.07
N ALA A 323 -27.14 1.61 -20.71
CA ALA A 323 -27.47 1.27 -19.32
C ALA A 323 -26.20 0.98 -18.49
N ILE A 324 -25.29 0.16 -19.02
CA ILE A 324 -23.99 -0.16 -18.38
C ILE A 324 -23.18 1.11 -18.12
N LEU A 325 -23.01 1.95 -19.14
CA LEU A 325 -22.21 3.18 -19.01
C LEU A 325 -22.87 4.19 -18.07
N THR A 326 -24.20 4.23 -18.02
CA THR A 326 -24.97 5.10 -17.11
C THR A 326 -24.77 4.70 -15.66
N GLU A 327 -24.80 3.40 -15.35
CA GLU A 327 -24.47 2.90 -14.01
C GLU A 327 -23.04 3.31 -13.61
N PHE A 328 -22.07 3.18 -14.52
CA PHE A 328 -20.69 3.61 -14.26
C PHE A 328 -20.56 5.11 -14.03
N TYR A 329 -21.32 5.92 -14.78
CA TYR A 329 -21.39 7.37 -14.63
C TYR A 329 -21.99 7.77 -13.28
N GLN A 330 -23.12 7.18 -12.90
CA GLN A 330 -23.80 7.46 -11.63
C GLN A 330 -22.92 7.09 -10.43
N ARG A 331 -22.32 5.91 -10.44
CA ARG A 331 -21.41 5.46 -9.37
C ARG A 331 -20.18 6.32 -9.21
N ALA A 332 -19.72 6.95 -10.29
CA ALA A 332 -18.60 7.87 -10.28
C ALA A 332 -18.97 9.29 -9.83
N GLY A 333 -20.20 9.51 -9.37
CA GLY A 333 -20.68 10.84 -8.96
C GLY A 333 -21.05 11.72 -10.14
N LYS A 334 -21.62 11.14 -11.20
CA LYS A 334 -22.01 11.84 -12.45
C LYS A 334 -20.80 12.44 -13.19
N ALA A 335 -19.71 11.69 -13.28
CA ALA A 335 -18.53 12.06 -14.05
C ALA A 335 -17.90 10.85 -14.77
N TRP A 336 -17.38 11.06 -15.98
CA TRP A 336 -16.62 10.02 -16.68
C TRP A 336 -15.23 9.86 -16.08
N ASN A 337 -14.82 8.61 -15.87
CA ASN A 337 -13.50 8.26 -15.38
C ASN A 337 -12.83 7.22 -16.31
N GLY A 338 -11.54 6.95 -16.07
CA GLY A 338 -10.80 5.96 -16.87
C GLY A 338 -11.40 4.53 -16.84
N HIS A 339 -12.15 4.17 -15.80
CA HIS A 339 -12.82 2.86 -15.73
C HIS A 339 -14.01 2.78 -16.70
N ALA A 340 -14.81 3.84 -16.82
CA ALA A 340 -15.89 3.93 -17.80
C ALA A 340 -15.37 3.95 -19.24
N VAL A 341 -14.27 4.68 -19.50
CA VAL A 341 -13.59 4.67 -20.80
C VAL A 341 -13.05 3.27 -21.12
N GLY A 342 -12.42 2.60 -20.14
CA GLY A 342 -11.97 1.23 -20.30
C GLY A 342 -13.12 0.26 -20.60
N MET A 343 -14.26 0.44 -19.94
CA MET A 343 -15.46 -0.36 -20.18
C MET A 343 -15.98 -0.18 -21.61
N SER A 344 -16.12 1.07 -22.09
CA SER A 344 -16.61 1.32 -23.46
C SER A 344 -15.66 0.73 -24.51
N ILE A 345 -14.34 0.79 -24.31
CA ILE A 345 -13.36 0.17 -25.19
C ILE A 345 -13.54 -1.35 -25.25
N ILE A 346 -13.76 -2.00 -24.10
CA ILE A 346 -13.94 -3.46 -24.03
C ILE A 346 -15.24 -3.88 -24.71
N LEU A 347 -16.34 -3.15 -24.50
CA LEU A 347 -17.62 -3.45 -25.15
C LEU A 347 -17.52 -3.32 -26.67
N ILE A 348 -16.82 -2.30 -27.17
CA ILE A 348 -16.56 -2.18 -28.62
C ILE A 348 -15.66 -3.29 -29.12
N ASP A 349 -14.64 -3.70 -28.37
CA ASP A 349 -13.80 -4.85 -28.72
C ASP A 349 -14.63 -6.13 -28.84
N VAL A 350 -15.48 -6.42 -27.87
CA VAL A 350 -16.41 -7.56 -27.94
C VAL A 350 -17.31 -7.46 -29.18
N ALA A 351 -17.99 -6.32 -29.37
CA ALA A 351 -18.90 -6.12 -30.49
C ALA A 351 -18.23 -6.29 -31.86
N SER A 352 -17.04 -5.69 -32.03
CA SER A 352 -16.34 -5.67 -33.32
C SER A 352 -15.53 -6.93 -33.61
N ARG A 353 -14.90 -7.53 -32.59
CA ARG A 353 -13.91 -8.60 -32.79
C ARG A 353 -14.34 -9.97 -32.27
N HIS A 354 -15.21 -10.03 -31.26
CA HIS A 354 -15.74 -11.30 -30.76
C HIS A 354 -17.02 -11.69 -31.48
N LEU A 355 -17.93 -10.73 -31.63
CA LEU A 355 -19.24 -10.94 -32.27
C LEU A 355 -19.24 -10.59 -33.76
N ASN A 356 -18.18 -9.95 -34.25
CA ASN A 356 -18.03 -9.50 -35.64
C ASN A 356 -19.28 -8.77 -36.17
N LEU A 357 -19.82 -7.84 -35.37
CA LEU A 357 -21.04 -7.12 -35.75
C LEU A 357 -20.82 -6.30 -37.03
N PRO A 358 -21.80 -6.28 -37.95
CA PRO A 358 -21.72 -5.46 -39.16
C PRO A 358 -21.72 -3.97 -38.82
N ALA A 359 -21.24 -3.14 -39.76
CA ALA A 359 -20.97 -1.73 -39.53
C ALA A 359 -22.20 -0.93 -39.06
N ASP A 360 -23.38 -1.24 -39.60
CA ASP A 360 -24.67 -0.66 -39.23
C ASP A 360 -25.04 -0.92 -37.76
N ARG A 361 -24.73 -2.11 -37.24
CA ARG A 361 -24.97 -2.49 -35.84
C ARG A 361 -23.88 -1.98 -34.89
N LEU A 362 -22.65 -1.81 -35.38
CA LEU A 362 -21.53 -1.29 -34.61
C LEU A 362 -21.58 0.23 -34.43
N GLN A 363 -22.08 0.96 -35.43
CA GLN A 363 -22.05 2.43 -35.46
C GLN A 363 -22.73 3.09 -34.24
N PRO A 364 -23.93 2.68 -33.80
CA PRO A 364 -24.57 3.26 -32.61
C PRO A 364 -23.74 3.06 -31.33
N LEU A 365 -22.99 1.96 -31.22
CA LEU A 365 -22.10 1.71 -30.08
C LEU A 365 -20.89 2.65 -30.10
N LEU A 366 -20.35 2.93 -31.29
CA LEU A 366 -19.25 3.88 -31.46
C LEU A 366 -19.66 5.30 -31.08
N GLU A 367 -20.89 5.71 -31.42
CA GLU A 367 -21.46 7.00 -30.99
C GLU A 367 -21.60 7.10 -29.47
N LEU A 368 -22.00 6.02 -28.80
CA LEU A 368 -22.02 5.95 -27.33
C LEU A 368 -20.61 6.06 -26.75
N LYS A 369 -19.65 5.29 -27.28
CA LYS A 369 -18.25 5.37 -26.87
C LYS A 369 -17.70 6.79 -27.04
N ALA A 370 -18.03 7.49 -28.12
CA ALA A 370 -17.58 8.84 -28.39
C ALA A 370 -18.04 9.85 -27.33
N LYS A 371 -19.15 9.60 -26.63
CA LYS A 371 -19.65 10.42 -25.51
C LYS A 371 -18.93 10.16 -24.19
N VAL A 372 -18.26 9.01 -24.04
CA VAL A 372 -17.51 8.61 -22.84
C VAL A 372 -16.07 9.11 -22.93
N LYS A 373 -15.84 10.36 -22.52
CA LYS A 373 -14.50 10.98 -22.54
C LYS A 373 -14.03 11.32 -21.13
N HIS A 374 -12.81 10.88 -20.81
CA HIS A 374 -12.08 11.31 -19.61
C HIS A 374 -10.82 12.06 -20.06
N ARG A 375 -10.77 13.38 -19.81
CA ARG A 375 -9.52 14.13 -19.97
C ARG A 375 -8.58 13.71 -18.85
N TYR A 376 -7.35 13.33 -19.18
CA TYR A 376 -6.29 13.10 -18.21
C TYR A 376 -5.53 14.43 -18.04
N PRO A 377 -5.76 15.22 -16.98
CA PRO A 377 -5.13 16.53 -16.81
C PRO A 377 -3.68 16.43 -16.30
N GLY A 378 -2.93 15.42 -16.74
CA GLY A 378 -1.63 15.05 -16.16
C GLY A 378 -1.76 14.36 -14.80
N LEU A 379 -0.84 14.65 -13.87
CA LEU A 379 -0.85 14.10 -12.51
C LEU A 379 -2.09 14.55 -11.72
N THR A 380 -2.65 13.66 -10.90
CA THR A 380 -3.73 14.03 -9.96
C THR A 380 -3.22 14.95 -8.84
N ASP A 381 -4.09 15.75 -8.22
CA ASP A 381 -3.74 16.60 -7.06
C ASP A 381 -3.11 15.82 -5.91
N ARG A 382 -3.61 14.60 -5.66
CA ARG A 382 -3.05 13.71 -4.63
C ARG A 382 -1.60 13.33 -4.94
N VAL A 383 -1.27 13.10 -6.21
CA VAL A 383 0.11 12.79 -6.61
C VAL A 383 0.96 14.05 -6.55
N ARG A 384 0.47 15.19 -7.05
CA ARG A 384 1.14 16.50 -6.93
C ARG A 384 1.52 16.83 -5.48
N ALA A 385 0.56 16.73 -4.55
CA ALA A 385 0.77 17.02 -3.14
C ALA A 385 1.77 16.08 -2.46
N ARG A 386 1.94 14.85 -2.97
CA ARG A 386 2.98 13.93 -2.48
C ARG A 386 4.36 14.27 -3.05
N LEU A 387 4.42 14.67 -4.32
CA LEU A 387 5.67 15.07 -4.97
C LEU A 387 6.21 16.39 -4.43
N SER A 388 5.35 17.35 -4.08
CA SER A 388 5.80 18.63 -3.49
C SER A 388 6.55 18.45 -2.17
N LEU A 389 6.37 17.33 -1.48
CA LEU A 389 7.17 17.01 -0.28
C LEU A 389 8.64 16.78 -0.59
N PHE A 390 8.95 16.35 -1.81
CA PHE A 390 10.31 16.19 -2.29
C PHE A 390 10.92 17.51 -2.78
N ASP A 391 10.19 18.63 -2.76
CA ASP A 391 10.78 19.94 -3.04
C ASP A 391 11.76 20.37 -1.91
N ASP A 392 11.63 19.79 -0.71
CA ASP A 392 12.56 19.99 0.40
C ASP A 392 13.86 19.21 0.15
N PRO A 393 15.03 19.88 0.03
CA PRO A 393 16.32 19.23 -0.19
C PRO A 393 16.66 18.17 0.87
N GLN A 394 16.21 18.35 2.12
CA GLN A 394 16.43 17.37 3.19
C GLN A 394 15.63 16.09 2.98
N VAL A 395 14.43 16.19 2.40
CA VAL A 395 13.60 15.02 2.05
C VAL A 395 14.27 14.22 0.92
N ILE A 396 14.73 14.89 -0.14
CA ILE A 396 15.47 14.22 -1.23
C ILE A 396 16.73 13.55 -0.68
N ARG A 397 17.54 14.28 0.10
CA ARG A 397 18.78 13.75 0.69
C ARG A 397 18.52 12.47 1.49
N LYS A 398 17.52 12.48 2.38
CA LYS A 398 17.13 11.28 3.15
C LYS A 398 16.66 10.15 2.26
N PHE A 399 15.83 10.44 1.25
CA PHE A 399 15.33 9.43 0.33
C PHE A 399 16.46 8.74 -0.45
N LEU A 400 17.40 9.52 -1.00
CA LEU A 400 18.54 8.98 -1.75
C LEU A 400 19.53 8.22 -0.85
N ALA A 401 19.73 8.66 0.39
CA ALA A 401 20.61 7.97 1.35
C ALA A 401 19.99 6.69 1.94
N LEU A 402 18.65 6.57 1.92
CA LEU A 402 17.93 5.52 2.63
C LEU A 402 18.40 4.09 2.31
N PRO A 403 18.65 3.67 1.06
CA PRO A 403 19.13 2.31 0.80
C PRO A 403 20.42 1.98 1.55
N ALA A 404 21.39 2.91 1.56
CA ALA A 404 22.65 2.73 2.27
C ALA A 404 22.45 2.62 3.79
N GLU A 405 21.59 3.46 4.37
CA GLU A 405 21.24 3.40 5.79
C GLU A 405 20.59 2.05 6.17
N LEU A 406 19.66 1.56 5.34
CA LEU A 406 18.99 0.29 5.56
C LEU A 406 19.94 -0.90 5.41
N PHE A 407 20.88 -0.85 4.45
CA PHE A 407 21.92 -1.86 4.32
C PHE A 407 22.83 -1.91 5.55
N ALA A 408 23.30 -0.76 6.05
CA ALA A 408 24.12 -0.70 7.26
C ALA A 408 23.35 -1.20 8.50
N ALA A 409 22.06 -0.88 8.60
CA ALA A 409 21.20 -1.42 9.65
C ALA A 409 21.00 -2.93 9.54
N ALA A 410 20.90 -3.47 8.32
CA ALA A 410 20.81 -4.91 8.09
C ALA A 410 22.11 -5.62 8.49
N ASP A 411 23.27 -5.06 8.15
CA ASP A 411 24.58 -5.59 8.53
C ASP A 411 24.74 -5.65 10.06
N ARG A 412 24.34 -4.59 10.77
CA ARG A 412 24.33 -4.59 12.25
C ARG A 412 23.42 -5.67 12.81
N LEU A 413 22.19 -5.80 12.30
CA LEU A 413 21.27 -6.86 12.75
C LEU A 413 21.82 -8.27 12.49
N LEU A 414 22.57 -8.46 11.40
CA LEU A 414 23.20 -9.74 11.11
C LEU A 414 24.31 -10.04 12.13
N ALA A 415 25.17 -9.06 12.42
CA ALA A 415 26.22 -9.17 13.43
C ALA A 415 25.66 -9.42 14.85
N GLU A 416 24.46 -8.89 15.16
CA GLU A 416 23.74 -9.14 16.41
C GLU A 416 22.99 -10.50 16.46
N GLY A 417 23.22 -11.39 15.50
CA GLY A 417 22.58 -12.71 15.47
C GLY A 417 21.08 -12.67 15.14
N CYS A 418 20.62 -11.66 14.41
CA CYS A 418 19.22 -11.50 13.98
C CYS A 418 19.04 -11.68 12.45
N PRO A 419 19.41 -12.84 11.85
CA PRO A 419 19.52 -13.01 10.40
C PRO A 419 18.22 -12.80 9.63
N ALA A 420 17.07 -13.26 10.16
CA ALA A 420 15.77 -13.08 9.50
C ALA A 420 15.36 -11.59 9.43
N ARG A 421 15.65 -10.81 10.48
CA ARG A 421 15.38 -9.37 10.51
C ARG A 421 16.34 -8.60 9.60
N ALA A 422 17.61 -8.99 9.60
CA ALA A 422 18.61 -8.46 8.69
C ALA A 422 18.21 -8.68 7.22
N ALA A 423 17.81 -9.90 6.88
CA ALA A 423 17.42 -10.26 5.52
C ALA A 423 16.20 -9.46 5.03
N GLY A 424 15.15 -9.35 5.85
CA GLY A 424 13.97 -8.57 5.50
C GLY A 424 14.24 -7.06 5.37
N LEU A 425 15.24 -6.53 6.07
CA LEU A 425 15.65 -5.12 5.94
C LEU A 425 16.52 -4.91 4.70
N HIS A 426 17.47 -5.81 4.43
CA HIS A 426 18.30 -5.81 3.24
C HIS A 426 17.47 -5.98 1.96
N GLU A 427 16.43 -6.83 1.97
CA GLU A 427 15.48 -7.00 0.87
C GLU A 427 14.83 -5.65 0.48
N ARG A 428 14.33 -4.91 1.47
CA ARG A 428 13.70 -3.59 1.25
C ARG A 428 14.69 -2.55 0.75
N ALA A 429 15.91 -2.56 1.28
CA ALA A 429 17.00 -1.68 0.85
C ALA A 429 17.36 -1.93 -0.62
N LEU A 430 17.52 -3.19 -0.99
CA LEU A 430 17.83 -3.60 -2.36
C LEU A 430 16.71 -3.25 -3.33
N ALA A 431 15.46 -3.54 -2.96
CA ALA A 431 14.29 -3.17 -3.76
C ALA A 431 14.21 -1.65 -3.98
N LEU A 432 14.49 -0.84 -2.96
CA LEU A 432 14.50 0.62 -3.09
C LEU A 432 15.67 1.12 -3.96
N ALA A 433 16.88 0.58 -3.79
CA ALA A 433 18.05 0.95 -4.58
C ALA A 433 17.83 0.64 -6.08
N LEU A 434 17.28 -0.53 -6.39
CA LEU A 434 16.94 -0.91 -7.77
C LEU A 434 15.89 0.00 -8.37
N LEU A 435 14.89 0.42 -7.59
CA LEU A 435 13.89 1.38 -8.06
C LEU A 435 14.48 2.78 -8.29
N GLN A 436 15.43 3.22 -7.47
CA GLN A 436 16.14 4.49 -7.65
C GLN A 436 17.02 4.47 -8.90
N LEU A 437 17.67 3.34 -9.19
CA LEU A 437 18.46 3.14 -10.41
C LEU A 437 17.58 3.03 -11.66
N LEU A 438 16.57 2.17 -11.60
CA LEU A 438 15.72 1.80 -12.72
C LEU A 438 14.26 1.79 -12.24
N PRO A 439 13.47 2.85 -12.51
CA PRO A 439 12.13 3.06 -11.94
C PRO A 439 11.09 2.15 -12.60
N MET A 440 11.25 0.85 -12.43
CA MET A 440 10.46 -0.21 -13.03
C MET A 440 9.07 -0.36 -12.38
N ARG A 441 8.18 -1.08 -13.07
CA ARG A 441 6.85 -1.40 -12.51
C ARG A 441 6.99 -2.45 -11.41
N ARG A 442 6.07 -2.42 -10.44
CA ARG A 442 6.10 -3.33 -9.28
C ARG A 442 6.22 -4.83 -9.61
N ARG A 443 5.61 -5.28 -10.72
CA ARG A 443 5.67 -6.68 -11.15
C ARG A 443 7.08 -7.04 -11.61
N ASN A 444 7.65 -6.20 -12.48
CA ASN A 444 9.02 -6.34 -12.96
C ASN A 444 10.03 -6.36 -11.80
N LEU A 445 9.84 -5.52 -10.77
CA LEU A 445 10.70 -5.53 -9.59
C LEU A 445 10.65 -6.86 -8.83
N ALA A 446 9.46 -7.42 -8.65
CA ALA A 446 9.29 -8.68 -7.93
C ALA A 446 9.81 -9.88 -8.72
N ALA A 447 9.60 -9.86 -10.04
CA ALA A 447 10.00 -10.91 -10.98
C ALA A 447 11.45 -10.76 -11.50
N ILE A 448 12.34 -10.13 -10.74
CA ILE A 448 13.76 -10.11 -11.12
C ILE A 448 14.34 -11.51 -10.90
N ASP A 449 14.84 -12.11 -11.97
CA ASP A 449 15.52 -13.40 -11.98
C ASP A 449 17.05 -13.18 -11.98
N ILE A 450 17.76 -13.90 -11.12
CA ILE A 450 19.21 -13.74 -10.88
C ILE A 450 20.04 -14.13 -12.10
N ASP A 451 19.58 -15.14 -12.83
CA ASP A 451 20.32 -15.78 -13.92
C ASP A 451 19.99 -15.10 -15.25
N ARG A 452 18.74 -14.66 -15.43
CA ARG A 452 18.26 -14.05 -16.68
C ARG A 452 18.44 -12.54 -16.76
N HIS A 453 18.27 -11.81 -15.66
CA HIS A 453 18.14 -10.34 -15.71
C HIS A 453 19.42 -9.58 -15.38
N PHE A 454 20.45 -10.23 -14.84
CA PHE A 454 21.73 -9.58 -14.57
C PHE A 454 22.78 -9.97 -15.60
N ARG A 455 23.37 -8.97 -16.25
CA ARG A 455 24.56 -9.18 -17.08
C ARG A 455 25.80 -9.18 -16.21
N ARG A 456 26.72 -10.10 -16.50
CA ARG A 456 27.96 -10.28 -15.77
C ARG A 456 29.17 -10.09 -16.69
N ASP A 457 30.25 -9.56 -16.13
CA ASP A 457 31.55 -9.50 -16.82
C ASP A 457 32.23 -10.88 -16.85
N ALA A 458 33.44 -10.94 -17.44
CA ALA A 458 34.26 -12.16 -17.50
C ALA A 458 34.65 -12.72 -16.11
N ASN A 459 34.59 -11.89 -15.06
CA ASN A 459 34.85 -12.30 -13.68
C ASN A 459 33.56 -12.67 -12.91
N HIS A 460 32.46 -12.90 -13.64
CA HIS A 460 31.13 -13.18 -13.10
C HIS A 460 30.55 -12.07 -12.20
N ARG A 461 31.06 -10.84 -12.29
CA ARG A 461 30.56 -9.70 -11.51
C ARG A 461 29.38 -9.06 -12.21
N ILE A 462 28.33 -8.74 -11.47
CA ILE A 462 27.15 -8.04 -12.00
C ILE A 462 27.56 -6.63 -12.45
N VAL A 463 27.33 -6.31 -13.73
CA VAL A 463 27.66 -5.00 -14.33
C VAL A 463 26.43 -4.25 -14.86
N ALA A 464 25.35 -4.96 -15.16
CA ALA A 464 24.11 -4.35 -15.63
C ALA A 464 22.88 -5.19 -15.26
N ILE A 465 21.71 -4.55 -15.27
CA ILE A 465 20.40 -5.19 -15.17
C ILE A 465 19.64 -4.93 -16.46
N CYS A 466 19.09 -5.99 -17.06
CA CYS A 466 18.32 -5.94 -18.29
C CYS A 466 17.03 -6.76 -18.12
N ILE A 467 15.88 -6.11 -18.27
CA ILE A 467 14.57 -6.76 -18.31
C ILE A 467 14.06 -6.66 -19.75
N PRO A 468 13.96 -7.78 -20.49
CA PRO A 468 13.64 -7.77 -21.91
C PRO A 468 12.23 -7.21 -22.14
N GLY A 469 12.03 -6.50 -23.26
CA GLY A 469 10.77 -5.86 -23.60
C GLY A 469 9.56 -6.80 -23.60
N THR A 470 9.76 -8.09 -23.88
CA THR A 470 8.73 -9.15 -23.81
C THR A 470 8.12 -9.30 -22.41
N GLU A 471 8.88 -8.98 -21.36
CA GLU A 471 8.45 -9.03 -19.95
C GLU A 471 7.94 -7.67 -19.43
N VAL A 472 8.02 -6.63 -20.26
CA VAL A 472 7.62 -5.27 -19.90
C VAL A 472 6.29 -4.95 -20.58
N LYS A 473 5.32 -4.45 -19.81
CA LYS A 473 3.94 -4.15 -20.26
C LYS A 473 3.84 -3.41 -21.62
N ASN A 474 4.82 -2.60 -21.97
CA ASN A 474 4.82 -1.78 -23.19
C ASN A 474 5.88 -2.18 -24.21
N GLY A 475 6.51 -3.35 -24.07
CA GLY A 475 7.45 -3.88 -25.06
C GLY A 475 8.84 -3.24 -25.03
N ILE A 476 9.08 -2.26 -24.16
CA ILE A 476 10.35 -1.52 -24.11
C ILE A 476 11.26 -2.20 -23.09
N THR A 477 12.41 -2.70 -23.56
CA THR A 477 13.47 -3.25 -22.71
C THR A 477 13.92 -2.20 -21.69
N LEU A 478 14.03 -2.61 -20.42
CA LEU A 478 14.57 -1.79 -19.37
C LEU A 478 16.03 -2.21 -19.14
N ASP A 479 16.96 -1.27 -19.28
CA ASP A 479 18.40 -1.55 -19.16
C ASP A 479 19.08 -0.44 -18.35
N ALA A 480 19.99 -0.82 -17.45
CA ALA A 480 20.80 0.10 -16.68
C ALA A 480 22.13 -0.54 -16.25
N ALA A 481 23.21 0.23 -16.33
CA ALA A 481 24.47 -0.12 -15.67
C ALA A 481 24.27 -0.17 -14.15
N VAL A 482 24.78 -1.22 -13.51
CA VAL A 482 24.68 -1.42 -12.05
C VAL A 482 25.96 -0.91 -11.41
N PRO A 483 25.91 0.13 -10.55
CA PRO A 483 27.09 0.61 -9.85
C PRO A 483 27.71 -0.48 -8.95
N LEU A 484 29.04 -0.47 -8.82
CA LEU A 484 29.80 -1.50 -8.09
C LEU A 484 29.28 -1.75 -6.66
N ASP A 485 28.95 -0.69 -5.93
CA ASP A 485 28.43 -0.82 -4.56
C ASP A 485 27.05 -1.49 -4.51
N LEU A 486 26.19 -1.23 -5.51
CA LEU A 486 24.92 -1.93 -5.63
C LEU A 486 25.11 -3.39 -6.06
N ALA A 487 26.02 -3.66 -6.98
CA ALA A 487 26.38 -5.03 -7.38
C ALA A 487 26.83 -5.85 -6.17
N ARG A 488 27.73 -5.31 -5.33
CA ARG A 488 28.15 -5.96 -4.06
C ARG A 488 26.99 -6.25 -3.12
N ARG A 489 26.00 -5.35 -3.05
CA ARG A 489 24.79 -5.54 -2.23
C ARG A 489 23.85 -6.59 -2.83
N ILE A 490 23.70 -6.67 -4.14
CA ILE A 490 22.94 -7.73 -4.82
C ILE A 490 23.58 -9.08 -4.51
N ASP A 491 24.88 -9.19 -4.72
CA ASP A 491 25.69 -10.37 -4.42
C ASP A 491 25.56 -10.84 -2.96
N ARG A 492 25.68 -9.90 -2.01
CA ARG A 492 25.49 -10.17 -0.58
C ARG A 492 24.06 -10.61 -0.27
N HIS A 493 23.06 -10.04 -0.95
CA HIS A 493 21.68 -10.48 -0.80
C HIS A 493 21.52 -11.93 -1.23
N ILE A 494 21.99 -12.28 -2.43
CA ILE A 494 21.90 -13.63 -3.00
C ILE A 494 22.57 -14.66 -2.08
N ARG A 495 23.79 -14.36 -1.59
CA ARG A 495 24.58 -15.31 -0.81
C ARG A 495 24.16 -15.42 0.66
N ILE A 496 23.84 -14.31 1.32
CA ILE A 496 23.67 -14.26 2.79
C ILE A 496 22.22 -14.12 3.22
N HIS A 497 21.47 -13.22 2.59
CA HIS A 497 20.15 -12.82 3.09
C HIS A 497 19.02 -13.64 2.48
N ARG A 498 19.10 -13.90 1.17
CA ARG A 498 18.09 -14.64 0.41
C ARG A 498 17.85 -16.05 0.95
N PRO A 499 18.85 -16.85 1.37
CA PRO A 499 18.60 -18.19 1.94
C PRO A 499 17.69 -18.15 3.19
N ALA A 500 17.79 -17.09 4.01
CA ALA A 500 16.93 -16.93 5.19
C ALA A 500 15.49 -16.53 4.85
N LEU A 501 15.24 -16.05 3.62
CA LEU A 501 13.91 -15.66 3.12
C LEU A 501 13.28 -16.76 2.27
N ALA A 502 14.06 -17.44 1.45
CA ALA A 502 13.67 -18.50 0.52
C ALA A 502 13.44 -19.87 1.21
N ARG A 503 13.01 -19.87 2.48
CA ARG A 503 13.01 -21.04 3.39
C ARG A 503 12.21 -22.26 2.87
N THR A 504 11.36 -22.05 1.86
CA THR A 504 10.53 -23.10 1.25
C THR A 504 11.01 -23.53 -0.14
N ASN A 505 11.93 -22.78 -0.77
CA ASN A 505 12.59 -23.18 -2.00
C ASN A 505 13.93 -22.44 -2.16
N ALA A 506 15.03 -23.08 -1.77
CA ALA A 506 16.37 -22.54 -1.95
C ALA A 506 16.84 -22.54 -3.43
N ALA A 507 16.26 -23.41 -4.26
CA ALA A 507 16.63 -23.62 -5.66
C ALA A 507 16.02 -22.58 -6.62
N SER A 508 15.07 -21.75 -6.16
CA SER A 508 14.51 -20.66 -6.97
C SER A 508 15.62 -19.72 -7.48
N SER A 509 15.48 -19.19 -8.69
CA SER A 509 16.33 -18.15 -9.29
C SER A 509 15.84 -16.72 -9.01
N TRP A 510 14.68 -16.54 -8.35
CA TRP A 510 14.11 -15.20 -8.10
C TRP A 510 14.95 -14.42 -7.10
N LEU A 511 15.36 -13.20 -7.45
CA LEU A 511 16.12 -12.31 -6.56
C LEU A 511 15.37 -12.07 -5.25
N PHE A 512 14.06 -11.84 -5.35
CA PHE A 512 13.16 -11.73 -4.20
C PHE A 512 12.29 -13.00 -4.13
N ALA A 513 12.68 -13.95 -3.29
CA ALA A 513 12.02 -15.24 -3.19
C ALA A 513 10.63 -15.15 -2.50
N GLY A 514 9.66 -15.88 -3.06
CA GLY A 514 8.30 -16.04 -2.52
C GLY A 514 8.14 -17.30 -1.68
N MET A 515 6.91 -17.84 -1.69
CA MET A 515 6.61 -19.15 -1.13
C MET A 515 6.68 -20.18 -2.27
N GLY A 516 7.36 -21.32 -2.04
CA GLY A 516 7.57 -22.32 -3.09
C GLY A 516 8.38 -21.74 -4.27
N ASP A 517 8.00 -22.07 -5.50
CA ASP A 517 8.75 -21.73 -6.72
C ASP A 517 8.43 -20.32 -7.28
N ASP A 518 7.60 -19.57 -6.57
CA ASP A 518 7.16 -18.24 -7.02
C ASP A 518 8.03 -17.12 -6.45
N HIS A 519 8.00 -15.95 -7.10
CA HIS A 519 8.66 -14.76 -6.61
C HIS A 519 7.87 -14.13 -5.45
N ARG A 520 8.50 -13.18 -4.75
CA ARG A 520 7.87 -12.42 -3.66
C ARG A 520 6.59 -11.76 -4.18
N CYS A 521 5.48 -11.88 -3.42
CA CYS A 521 4.24 -11.18 -3.75
C CYS A 521 4.52 -9.67 -4.00
N PRO A 522 4.22 -9.12 -5.19
CA PRO A 522 4.58 -7.75 -5.54
C PRO A 522 4.02 -6.72 -4.56
N GLU A 523 2.78 -6.91 -4.11
CA GLU A 523 2.12 -6.02 -3.16
C GLU A 523 2.81 -6.04 -1.78
N ALA A 524 3.31 -7.19 -1.34
CA ALA A 524 4.00 -7.32 -0.06
C ALA A 524 5.38 -6.65 -0.10
N LEU A 525 6.16 -6.92 -1.15
CA LEU A 525 7.49 -6.32 -1.37
C LEU A 525 7.39 -4.79 -1.40
N THR A 526 6.52 -4.27 -2.26
CA THR A 526 6.35 -2.82 -2.43
C THR A 526 5.79 -2.13 -1.20
N ARG A 527 4.91 -2.79 -0.42
CA ARG A 527 4.45 -2.27 0.88
C ARG A 527 5.58 -2.19 1.89
N GLY A 528 6.51 -3.15 1.89
CA GLY A 528 7.71 -3.11 2.72
C GLY A 528 8.57 -1.88 2.43
N VAL A 529 8.82 -1.61 1.13
CA VAL A 529 9.53 -0.41 0.67
C VAL A 529 8.78 0.87 1.07
N SER A 530 7.48 0.96 0.80
CA SER A 530 6.64 2.10 1.20
C SER A 530 6.70 2.40 2.70
N THR A 531 6.72 1.34 3.53
CA THR A 531 6.82 1.48 4.98
C THR A 531 8.20 2.01 5.39
N ALA A 532 9.28 1.50 4.80
CA ALA A 532 10.62 1.96 5.07
C ALA A 532 10.80 3.46 4.73
N VAL A 533 10.31 3.89 3.57
CA VAL A 533 10.33 5.31 3.17
C VAL A 533 9.48 6.17 4.10
N ARG A 534 8.28 5.71 4.47
CA ARG A 534 7.42 6.42 5.42
C ARG A 534 8.11 6.62 6.77
N ASP A 535 8.69 5.56 7.32
CA ASP A 535 9.28 5.55 8.66
C ASP A 535 10.58 6.37 8.74
N ALA A 536 11.39 6.39 7.68
CA ALA A 536 12.69 7.05 7.68
C ALA A 536 12.65 8.47 7.08
N VAL A 537 11.95 8.65 5.96
CA VAL A 537 11.89 9.92 5.22
C VAL A 537 10.71 10.78 5.68
N GLY A 538 9.60 10.16 6.08
CA GLY A 538 8.39 10.87 6.51
C GLY A 538 7.47 11.24 5.35
N VAL A 539 7.49 10.50 4.24
CA VAL A 539 6.62 10.76 3.09
C VAL A 539 5.75 9.55 2.76
N GLN A 540 4.52 9.80 2.29
CA GLN A 540 3.69 8.73 1.75
C GLN A 540 4.24 8.31 0.39
N PHE A 541 4.80 7.10 0.33
CA PHE A 541 5.45 6.57 -0.86
C PHE A 541 4.72 5.34 -1.40
N ASN A 542 4.73 5.18 -2.73
CA ASN A 542 4.41 3.92 -3.40
C ASN A 542 5.32 3.74 -4.61
N VAL A 543 5.44 2.52 -5.12
CA VAL A 543 6.37 2.20 -6.21
C VAL A 543 6.01 2.89 -7.54
N HIS A 544 4.76 3.31 -7.75
CA HIS A 544 4.42 4.15 -8.91
C HIS A 544 4.85 5.61 -8.73
N LEU A 545 4.94 6.10 -7.50
CA LEU A 545 5.36 7.47 -7.20
C LEU A 545 6.81 7.72 -7.63
N ILE A 546 7.70 6.73 -7.54
CA ILE A 546 9.11 6.91 -7.93
C ILE A 546 9.25 7.26 -9.42
N ARG A 547 8.39 6.70 -10.27
CA ARG A 547 8.36 7.02 -11.70
C ARG A 547 7.97 8.48 -11.92
N HIS A 548 7.02 8.98 -11.14
CA HIS A 548 6.66 10.38 -11.17
C HIS A 548 7.76 11.27 -10.60
N LEU A 549 8.42 10.84 -9.51
CA LEU A 549 9.51 11.58 -8.89
C LEU A 549 10.70 11.72 -9.83
N VAL A 550 11.15 10.64 -10.47
CA VAL A 550 12.28 10.69 -11.41
C VAL A 550 11.99 11.62 -12.59
N ALA A 551 10.83 11.52 -13.23
CA ALA A 551 10.44 12.47 -14.27
C ALA A 551 10.40 13.91 -13.74
N THR A 552 9.81 14.12 -12.56
CA THR A 552 9.76 15.46 -11.93
C THR A 552 11.15 16.03 -11.74
N LEU A 553 12.09 15.26 -11.17
CA LEU A 553 13.47 15.69 -10.95
C LEU A 553 14.20 16.01 -12.25
N LEU A 554 13.98 15.22 -13.30
CA LEU A 554 14.56 15.47 -14.63
C LEU A 554 14.04 16.78 -15.23
N TYR A 555 12.72 17.01 -15.21
CA TYR A 555 12.12 18.27 -15.70
C TYR A 555 12.48 19.48 -14.82
N ASP A 556 12.64 19.29 -13.51
CA ASP A 556 13.07 20.35 -12.59
C ASP A 556 14.56 20.68 -12.75
N ALA A 557 15.39 19.75 -13.24
CA ALA A 557 16.79 20.00 -13.59
C ALA A 557 16.91 20.74 -14.93
N ASP A 558 16.17 20.28 -15.95
CA ASP A 558 16.06 20.96 -17.24
C ASP A 558 14.70 20.61 -17.89
N PRO A 559 13.86 21.60 -18.26
CA PRO A 559 12.61 21.34 -19.00
C PRO A 559 12.82 20.57 -20.32
N LEU A 560 14.02 20.59 -20.91
CA LEU A 560 14.35 19.84 -22.13
C LEU A 560 14.61 18.34 -21.89
N ASN A 561 14.65 17.88 -20.64
CA ASN A 561 14.88 16.46 -20.31
C ASN A 561 13.71 15.52 -20.65
N GLY A 562 12.70 15.96 -21.41
CA GLY A 562 11.56 15.13 -21.82
C GLY A 562 11.94 13.80 -22.49
N PRO A 563 12.81 13.79 -23.52
CA PRO A 563 13.28 12.55 -24.14
C PRO A 563 14.05 11.63 -23.19
N LEU A 564 14.84 12.21 -22.28
CA LEU A 564 15.55 11.44 -21.24
C LEU A 564 14.56 10.79 -20.27
N ALA A 565 13.58 11.56 -19.77
CA ALA A 565 12.52 11.06 -18.92
C ALA A 565 11.70 9.95 -19.61
N GLN A 566 11.42 10.10 -20.91
CA GLN A 566 10.75 9.06 -21.69
C GLN A 566 11.55 7.75 -21.68
N ARG A 567 12.86 7.80 -21.96
CA ARG A 567 13.75 6.62 -22.01
C ARG A 567 13.89 5.96 -20.64
N VAL A 568 14.16 6.75 -19.59
CA VAL A 568 14.30 6.25 -18.21
C VAL A 568 13.01 5.59 -17.70
N LEU A 569 11.85 6.13 -18.07
CA LEU A 569 10.56 5.53 -17.72
C LEU A 569 10.16 4.38 -18.67
N GLY A 570 10.84 4.22 -19.80
CA GLY A 570 10.50 3.27 -20.86
C GLY A 570 9.16 3.56 -21.50
N HIS A 571 8.74 4.82 -21.67
CA HIS A 571 7.48 5.16 -22.36
C HIS A 571 7.63 5.05 -23.88
N THR A 572 6.65 4.46 -24.56
CA THR A 572 6.70 4.25 -26.01
C THR A 572 6.63 5.56 -26.79
N GLN A 573 5.87 6.54 -26.32
CA GLN A 573 5.67 7.83 -26.99
C GLN A 573 6.07 8.98 -26.06
N LEU A 574 6.79 9.96 -26.62
CA LEU A 574 7.16 11.19 -25.90
C LEU A 574 5.93 11.99 -25.46
N LYS A 575 4.91 12.08 -26.32
CA LYS A 575 3.62 12.75 -26.03
C LYS A 575 2.97 12.25 -24.74
N THR A 576 3.13 10.97 -24.40
CA THR A 576 2.62 10.41 -23.14
C THR A 576 3.36 10.98 -21.92
N THR A 577 4.68 11.16 -22.03
CA THR A 577 5.52 11.77 -20.99
C THR A 577 5.22 13.27 -20.86
N GLU A 578 5.17 14.00 -21.97
CA GLU A 578 4.88 15.44 -21.99
C GLU A 578 3.46 15.74 -21.49
N GLY A 579 2.45 14.98 -21.93
CA GLY A 579 1.09 15.14 -21.44
C GLY A 579 0.94 14.84 -19.94
N MET A 580 1.82 14.01 -19.38
CA MET A 580 1.81 13.68 -17.95
C MET A 580 2.61 14.65 -17.08
N TYR A 581 3.71 15.22 -17.57
CA TYR A 581 4.65 15.99 -16.74
C TYR A 581 4.94 17.41 -17.25
N GLY A 582 4.81 17.65 -18.55
CA GLY A 582 5.19 18.91 -19.19
C GLY A 582 4.41 20.14 -18.69
N SER A 583 3.18 19.95 -18.22
CA SER A 583 2.35 21.05 -17.69
C SER A 583 2.57 21.35 -16.20
N LEU A 584 3.34 20.51 -15.47
CA LEU A 584 3.22 20.44 -14.00
C LEU A 584 4.34 21.10 -13.22
N ARG A 585 5.41 21.52 -13.87
CA ARG A 585 6.53 22.19 -13.23
C ARG A 585 7.15 23.21 -14.17
N THR A 586 6.51 24.38 -14.26
CA THR A 586 7.11 25.58 -14.83
C THR A 586 8.36 26.02 -14.08
N ARG A 587 8.65 25.48 -12.89
CA ARG A 587 9.78 25.88 -12.04
C ARG A 587 11.15 25.69 -12.69
N GLY A 588 11.36 24.62 -13.47
CA GLY A 588 12.60 24.44 -14.23
C GLY A 588 12.78 25.56 -15.27
N ALA A 589 11.75 25.79 -16.08
CA ALA A 589 11.72 26.89 -17.05
C ALA A 589 11.83 28.28 -16.39
N GLN A 590 11.20 28.49 -15.23
CA GLN A 590 11.29 29.75 -14.47
C GLN A 590 12.69 29.95 -13.88
N ARG A 591 13.39 28.88 -13.47
CA ARG A 591 14.79 28.97 -13.03
C ARG A 591 15.71 29.35 -14.19
N GLN A 592 15.59 28.68 -15.33
CA GLN A 592 16.34 29.07 -16.54
C GLN A 592 16.04 30.51 -16.97
N TRP A 593 14.78 30.93 -16.91
CA TRP A 593 14.40 32.33 -17.17
C TRP A 593 15.04 33.30 -16.16
N ALA A 594 15.10 32.95 -14.88
CA ALA A 594 15.76 33.75 -13.87
C ALA A 594 17.27 33.89 -14.14
N GLU A 595 17.95 32.81 -14.55
CA GLU A 595 19.37 32.84 -14.94
C GLU A 595 19.62 33.76 -16.14
N VAL A 596 18.72 33.74 -17.14
CA VAL A 596 18.76 34.65 -18.29
C VAL A 596 18.56 36.11 -17.84
N LEU A 597 17.61 36.37 -16.94
CA LEU A 597 17.38 37.71 -16.38
C LEU A 597 18.59 38.23 -15.61
N ASP A 598 19.18 37.41 -14.75
CA ASP A 598 20.33 37.80 -13.93
C ASP A 598 21.57 38.05 -14.79
N SER A 599 21.83 37.19 -15.78
CA SER A 599 22.89 37.41 -16.78
C SER A 599 22.73 38.74 -17.51
N LYS A 600 21.50 39.09 -17.91
CA LYS A 600 21.20 40.34 -18.61
C LYS A 600 21.33 41.56 -17.68
N ARG A 601 20.92 41.45 -16.42
CA ARG A 601 21.13 42.48 -15.39
C ARG A 601 22.61 42.74 -15.15
N ASP A 602 23.43 41.69 -15.06
CA ASP A 602 24.87 41.81 -14.82
C ASP A 602 25.61 42.42 -16.02
N MET A 603 25.22 42.05 -17.25
CA MET A 603 25.73 42.71 -18.45
C MET A 603 25.47 44.22 -18.43
N LEU A 604 24.24 44.64 -18.10
CA LEU A 604 23.86 46.05 -18.02
C LEU A 604 24.63 46.80 -16.91
N ARG A 605 24.82 46.18 -15.74
CA ARG A 605 25.64 46.74 -14.63
C ARG A 605 27.09 46.96 -15.05
N ARG A 606 27.68 46.03 -15.79
CA ARG A 606 29.07 46.17 -16.30
C ARG A 606 29.16 47.31 -17.32
N GLN A 607 28.15 47.51 -18.17
CA GLN A 607 28.12 48.61 -19.14
C GLN A 607 28.01 49.98 -18.48
N THR A 608 27.19 50.12 -17.44
CA THR A 608 27.08 51.38 -16.68
C THR A 608 28.34 51.68 -15.89
N ALA A 609 28.96 50.69 -15.23
CA ALA A 609 30.24 50.86 -14.54
C ALA A 609 31.37 51.31 -15.48
N ARG A 610 31.42 50.77 -16.71
CA ARG A 610 32.44 51.13 -17.72
C ARG A 610 32.25 52.54 -18.30
N LYS A 611 31.04 53.10 -18.26
CA LYS A 611 30.76 54.50 -18.59
C LYS A 611 31.08 55.47 -17.45
N GLY A 612 30.99 55.01 -16.19
CA GLY A 612 31.33 55.80 -15.01
C GLY A 612 32.83 55.94 -14.73
N GLY A 613 33.65 54.93 -15.08
CA GLY A 613 35.12 54.97 -14.89
C GLY A 613 35.92 55.63 -16.02
N LYS A 614 35.26 56.34 -16.93
CA LYS A 614 35.87 57.12 -18.03
C LYS A 614 35.73 58.63 -17.83
N ARG A 615 35.39 59.08 -16.62
CA ARG A 615 35.34 60.49 -16.24
C ARG A 615 36.53 60.86 -15.38
#